data_AF-A0A4Z0LBG2-F1
#
_entry.id   AF-A0A4Z0LBG2-F1
#
_cell.length_a   1.000
_cell.length_b   1.000
_cell.length_c   1.000
_cell.angle_alpha   90.00
_cell.angle_beta   90.00
_cell.angle_gamma   90.00
#
_symmetry.space_group_name_H-M   'P 1'
#
loop_
_entity.id
_entity.type
_entity.pdbx_description
1 polymer ?
#
loop_
_entity_poly.entity_id
_entity_poly.type
_entity_poly.pdbx_seq_one_letter_code
_entity_poly.pdbx_strand_id
1 'polypeptide(L)'
;MENYKEYGNYIASSVMTGHIKDIDEKIKKGFSNFGTIGFNHPESSKLFDTIRKVTKLSKEDFTLFLKDYSKKINLDLRKRIVQMDIEDQSSRGDNYSVEKMKFYQKKHKKEIEDIISNYGYPNYQIIGSSGYSDPSNPTQMPIIFTTIFLHQDNKILKKHLPMLLENLKKGKCSPDDYASIFDRLMWETRKDSKQLYGTFPDHGNLHPEKIDSIRKSIGLPRFGYETWAFNTAFPNISDKN
;
A
#
# COMPACT_ATOMS: atom_id res chain seq x y z
N MET A 1 -2.45 -0.16 -6.03
CA MET A 1 -1.13 0.38 -6.44
C MET A 1 -0.98 1.84 -5.97
N GLU A 2 0.06 2.17 -5.21
CA GLU A 2 0.35 3.58 -4.88
C GLU A 2 1.06 4.26 -6.06
N ASN A 3 0.61 5.45 -6.45
CA ASN A 3 1.09 6.20 -7.63
C ASN A 3 2.62 6.44 -7.65
N TYR A 4 3.30 6.33 -6.51
CA TYR A 4 4.75 6.52 -6.42
C TYR A 4 5.55 5.43 -7.14
N LYS A 5 5.05 4.18 -7.18
CA LYS A 5 5.74 3.08 -7.88
C LYS A 5 5.66 3.25 -9.40
N GLU A 6 4.50 3.66 -9.91
CA GLU A 6 4.32 3.96 -11.34
C GLU A 6 5.20 5.12 -11.77
N TYR A 7 5.22 6.20 -10.97
CA TYR A 7 6.06 7.35 -11.26
C TYR A 7 7.56 7.04 -11.17
N GLY A 8 7.97 6.20 -10.21
CA GLY A 8 9.33 5.68 -10.14
C GLY A 8 9.69 4.82 -11.36
N ASN A 9 8.82 3.90 -11.78
CA ASN A 9 9.02 3.13 -13.01
C ASN A 9 9.15 4.04 -14.24
N TYR A 10 8.35 5.11 -14.35
CA TYR A 10 8.49 6.12 -15.40
C TYR A 10 9.88 6.79 -15.40
N ILE A 11 10.40 7.17 -14.23
CA ILE A 11 11.75 7.73 -14.08
C ILE A 11 12.80 6.70 -14.52
N ALA A 12 12.70 5.46 -14.04
CA ALA A 12 13.62 4.39 -14.38
C ALA A 12 13.63 4.13 -15.89
N SER A 13 12.46 3.97 -16.52
CA SER A 13 12.33 3.79 -17.96
C SER A 13 12.94 4.97 -18.73
N SER A 14 12.72 6.21 -18.29
CA SER A 14 13.30 7.39 -18.92
C SER A 14 14.83 7.34 -18.92
N VAL A 15 15.45 6.94 -17.79
CA VAL A 15 16.91 6.82 -17.68
C VAL A 15 17.43 5.68 -18.55
N MET A 16 16.79 4.51 -18.48
CA MET A 16 17.22 3.31 -19.22
C MET A 16 17.12 3.46 -20.75
N THR A 17 16.27 4.37 -21.22
CA THR A 17 16.08 4.66 -22.65
C THR A 17 16.84 5.91 -23.12
N GLY A 18 17.65 6.53 -22.25
CA GLY A 18 18.43 7.72 -22.58
C GLY A 18 17.62 9.03 -22.61
N HIS A 19 16.34 9.01 -22.22
CA HIS A 19 15.48 10.18 -22.10
C HIS A 19 15.67 10.94 -20.78
N ILE A 20 16.91 11.36 -20.51
CA ILE A 20 17.34 11.96 -19.25
C ILE A 20 17.07 13.48 -19.13
N LYS A 21 16.37 14.07 -20.09
CA LYS A 21 15.99 15.49 -20.01
C LYS A 21 15.18 15.74 -18.74
N ASP A 22 15.53 16.79 -17.99
CA ASP A 22 14.88 17.25 -16.76
C ASP A 22 14.79 16.15 -15.67
N ILE A 23 15.81 15.28 -15.58
CA ILE A 23 15.78 14.14 -14.66
C ILE A 23 15.75 14.56 -13.19
N ASP A 24 16.47 15.62 -12.82
CA ASP A 24 16.53 16.14 -11.45
C ASP A 24 15.16 16.69 -11.04
N GLU A 25 14.47 17.41 -11.95
CA GLU A 25 13.11 17.90 -11.75
C GLU A 25 12.09 16.76 -11.62
N LYS A 26 12.23 15.71 -12.44
CA LYS A 26 11.38 14.52 -12.36
C LYS A 26 11.56 13.82 -11.00
N ILE A 27 12.80 13.65 -10.53
CA ILE A 27 13.12 13.06 -9.22
C ILE A 27 12.55 13.93 -8.10
N LYS A 28 12.81 15.25 -8.12
CA LYS A 28 12.28 16.20 -7.15
C LYS A 28 10.76 16.14 -7.08
N LYS A 29 10.06 16.07 -8.22
CA LYS A 29 8.61 15.91 -8.29
C LYS A 29 8.14 14.62 -7.62
N GLY A 30 8.88 13.53 -7.78
CA GLY A 30 8.61 12.24 -7.13
C GLY A 30 8.64 12.37 -5.62
N PHE A 31 9.75 12.86 -5.07
CA PHE A 31 9.88 13.08 -3.62
C PHE A 31 8.87 14.11 -3.09
N SER A 32 8.64 15.20 -3.82
CA SER A 32 7.73 16.27 -3.39
C SER A 32 6.26 15.84 -3.33
N ASN A 33 5.87 14.85 -4.14
CA ASN A 33 4.49 14.38 -4.22
C ASN A 33 4.24 13.07 -3.48
N PHE A 34 5.28 12.25 -3.29
CA PHE A 34 5.14 10.90 -2.76
C PHE A 34 6.10 10.56 -1.61
N GLY A 35 7.05 11.45 -1.29
CA GLY A 35 8.06 11.23 -0.26
C GLY A 35 9.15 10.25 -0.64
N THR A 36 9.08 9.65 -1.83
CA THR A 36 10.07 8.68 -2.32
C THR A 36 9.91 8.49 -3.84
N ILE A 37 10.88 7.80 -4.43
CA ILE A 37 10.74 7.15 -5.74
C ILE A 37 11.00 5.65 -5.50
N GLY A 38 10.11 4.78 -5.96
CA GLY A 38 10.23 3.35 -5.76
C GLY A 38 10.00 2.59 -7.06
N PHE A 39 10.58 1.41 -7.16
CA PHE A 39 10.47 0.56 -8.35
C PHE A 39 9.84 -0.77 -7.98
N ASN A 40 8.98 -1.26 -8.86
CA ASN A 40 8.51 -2.64 -8.78
C ASN A 40 9.33 -3.49 -9.77
N HIS A 41 10.63 -3.64 -9.49
CA HIS A 41 11.57 -4.33 -10.38
C HIS A 41 12.63 -5.12 -9.58
N PRO A 42 13.02 -6.33 -10.02
CA PRO A 42 14.00 -7.17 -9.32
C PRO A 42 15.37 -6.51 -9.24
N GLU A 43 15.78 -5.83 -10.31
CA GLU A 43 17.02 -5.05 -10.35
C GLU A 43 16.86 -3.62 -9.77
N SER A 44 15.95 -3.40 -8.80
CA SER A 44 15.68 -2.06 -8.24
C SER A 44 16.95 -1.35 -7.75
N SER A 45 17.90 -2.08 -7.15
CA SER A 45 19.20 -1.53 -6.73
C SER A 45 19.99 -0.94 -7.91
N LYS A 46 20.10 -1.68 -9.01
CA LYS A 46 20.80 -1.25 -10.23
C LYS A 46 20.09 -0.07 -10.91
N LEU A 47 18.76 0.00 -10.82
CA LEU A 47 18.00 1.16 -11.27
C LEU A 47 18.35 2.40 -10.44
N PHE A 48 18.42 2.27 -9.11
CA PHE A 48 18.88 3.37 -8.24
C PHE A 48 20.31 3.81 -8.59
N ASP A 49 21.23 2.87 -8.80
CA ASP A 49 22.62 3.20 -9.19
C ASP A 49 22.69 3.91 -10.54
N THR A 50 21.88 3.50 -11.50
CA THR A 50 21.82 4.14 -12.82
C THR A 50 21.27 5.56 -12.71
N ILE A 51 20.21 5.76 -11.93
CA ILE A 51 19.66 7.09 -11.65
C ILE A 51 20.71 7.98 -10.95
N ARG A 52 21.42 7.44 -9.95
CA ARG A 52 22.50 8.15 -9.22
C ARG A 52 23.64 8.62 -10.12
N LYS A 53 23.93 7.90 -11.20
CA LYS A 53 24.98 8.28 -12.17
C LYS A 53 24.59 9.45 -13.07
N VAL A 54 23.30 9.69 -13.28
CA VAL A 54 22.82 10.73 -14.23
C VAL A 54 22.25 11.96 -13.55
N THR A 55 21.83 11.84 -12.28
CA THR A 55 21.35 12.95 -11.45
C THR A 55 22.48 13.84 -10.97
N LYS A 56 22.22 15.15 -10.83
CA LYS A 56 23.16 16.09 -10.16
C LYS A 56 22.80 16.35 -8.70
N LEU A 57 21.70 15.78 -8.23
CA LEU A 57 21.20 15.92 -6.87
C LEU A 57 22.16 15.33 -5.83
N SER A 58 22.41 16.12 -4.79
CA SER A 58 23.19 15.77 -3.61
C SER A 58 22.35 15.05 -2.54
N LYS A 59 23.00 14.54 -1.49
CA LYS A 59 22.31 13.99 -0.32
C LYS A 59 21.48 15.05 0.41
N GLU A 60 21.98 16.28 0.41
CA GLU A 60 21.35 17.45 1.01
C GLU A 60 20.04 17.80 0.29
N ASP A 61 20.01 17.68 -1.04
CA ASP A 61 18.78 17.87 -1.84
C ASP A 61 17.70 16.86 -1.45
N PHE A 62 18.05 15.57 -1.34
CA PHE A 62 17.10 14.55 -0.91
C PHE A 62 16.59 14.80 0.52
N THR A 63 17.46 15.26 1.42
CA THR A 63 17.08 15.63 2.79
C THR A 63 16.07 16.79 2.79
N LEU A 64 16.30 17.80 1.94
CA LEU A 64 15.38 18.92 1.77
C LEU A 64 14.03 18.46 1.20
N PHE A 65 14.03 17.60 0.18
CA PHE A 65 12.79 17.09 -0.41
C PHE A 65 11.96 16.27 0.60
N LEU A 66 12.61 15.44 1.42
CA LEU A 66 11.93 14.69 2.48
C LEU A 66 11.36 15.60 3.57
N LYS A 67 12.08 16.66 3.94
CA LYS A 67 11.60 17.69 4.88
C LYS A 67 10.43 18.49 4.31
N ASP A 68 10.41 18.76 3.01
CA ASP A 68 9.30 19.46 2.37
C ASP A 68 8.08 18.57 2.20
N TYR A 69 8.28 17.29 1.91
CA TYR A 69 7.21 16.30 1.87
C TYR A 69 6.59 16.09 3.25
N SER A 70 7.41 16.02 4.31
CA SER A 70 6.93 15.77 5.67
C SER A 70 5.93 16.82 6.16
N LYS A 71 6.07 18.07 5.70
CA LYS A 71 5.12 19.17 5.99
C LYS A 71 3.73 18.95 5.40
N LYS A 72 3.58 18.06 4.41
CA LYS A 72 2.33 17.78 3.72
C LYS A 72 1.54 16.62 4.32
N ILE A 73 2.16 15.86 5.22
CA ILE A 73 1.59 14.65 5.81
C ILE A 73 1.49 14.79 7.33
N ASN A 74 0.55 14.07 7.93
CA ASN A 74 0.37 14.02 9.37
C ASN A 74 1.27 12.94 9.98
N LEU A 75 2.47 13.34 10.43
CA LEU A 75 3.45 12.44 11.02
C LEU A 75 2.99 11.84 12.35
N ASP A 76 2.16 12.53 13.13
CA ASP A 76 1.67 12.00 14.41
C ASP A 76 0.61 10.91 14.19
N LEU A 77 -0.32 11.14 13.24
CA LEU A 77 -1.24 10.10 12.78
C LEU A 77 -0.47 8.91 12.19
N ARG A 78 0.55 9.19 11.37
CA ARG A 78 1.45 8.18 10.80
C ARG A 78 2.04 7.29 11.90
N LYS A 79 2.66 7.91 12.92
CA LYS A 79 3.26 7.20 14.07
C LYS A 79 2.21 6.40 14.83
N ARG A 80 1.00 6.93 15.02
CA ARG A 80 -0.06 6.19 15.70
C ARG A 80 -0.48 4.94 14.93
N ILE A 81 -0.64 5.02 13.61
CA ILE A 81 -1.00 3.87 12.78
C ILE A 81 0.10 2.80 12.81
N VAL A 82 1.38 3.20 12.75
CA VAL A 82 2.50 2.26 12.95
C VAL A 82 2.38 1.53 14.29
N GLN A 83 2.08 2.26 15.36
CA GLN A 83 1.92 1.66 16.68
C GLN A 83 0.69 0.73 16.74
N MET A 84 -0.40 1.06 16.06
CA MET A 84 -1.57 0.17 15.95
C MET A 84 -1.22 -1.12 15.22
N ASP A 85 -0.40 -1.06 14.16
CA ASP A 85 0.07 -2.24 13.44
C ASP A 85 0.93 -3.14 14.34
N ILE A 86 1.91 -2.57 15.04
CA ILE A 86 2.74 -3.28 16.02
C ILE A 86 1.87 -3.95 17.09
N GLU A 87 0.88 -3.23 17.63
CA GLU A 87 -0.07 -3.74 18.62
C GLU A 87 -0.86 -4.94 18.07
N ASP A 88 -1.43 -4.84 16.87
CA ASP A 88 -2.19 -5.94 16.24
C ASP A 88 -1.29 -7.17 15.97
N GLN A 89 -0.10 -6.96 15.37
CA GLN A 89 0.83 -8.05 15.06
C GLN A 89 1.42 -8.72 16.31
N SER A 90 1.61 -7.97 17.41
CA SER A 90 2.13 -8.52 18.68
C SER A 90 1.27 -9.64 19.28
N SER A 91 0.00 -9.70 18.88
CA SER A 91 -0.96 -10.72 19.32
C SER A 91 -1.05 -11.95 18.41
N ARG A 92 -0.37 -11.91 17.24
CA ARG A 92 -0.52 -12.88 16.13
C ARG A 92 0.76 -13.62 15.75
N GLY A 93 1.93 -13.15 16.19
CA GLY A 93 3.21 -13.82 15.99
C GLY A 93 3.46 -14.99 16.95
N ASP A 94 4.73 -15.21 17.32
CA ASP A 94 5.17 -16.32 18.18
C ASP A 94 4.45 -16.41 19.54
N ASN A 95 3.90 -15.28 20.01
CA ASN A 95 3.10 -15.18 21.23
C ASN A 95 1.59 -15.07 20.94
N TYR A 96 1.07 -15.95 20.06
CA TYR A 96 -0.34 -15.96 19.67
C TYR A 96 -1.26 -15.93 20.89
N SER A 97 -2.15 -14.93 20.95
CA SER A 97 -3.07 -14.75 22.07
C SER A 97 -4.40 -14.19 21.59
N VAL A 98 -5.43 -15.04 21.63
CA VAL A 98 -6.81 -14.68 21.29
C VAL A 98 -7.32 -13.54 22.18
N GLU A 99 -6.93 -13.51 23.46
CA GLU A 99 -7.32 -12.46 24.39
C GLU A 99 -6.72 -11.11 23.99
N LYS A 100 -5.41 -11.06 23.70
CA LYS A 100 -4.75 -9.84 23.20
C LYS A 100 -5.32 -9.38 21.87
N MET A 101 -5.61 -10.32 20.96
CA MET A 101 -6.26 -10.02 19.69
C MET A 101 -7.59 -9.32 19.89
N LYS A 102 -8.48 -9.88 20.74
CA LYS A 102 -9.79 -9.28 21.04
C LYS A 102 -9.65 -7.91 21.71
N PHE A 103 -8.67 -7.77 22.61
CA PHE A 103 -8.36 -6.50 23.26
C PHE A 103 -7.98 -5.42 22.24
N TYR A 104 -7.01 -5.70 21.37
CA TYR A 104 -6.55 -4.75 20.37
C TYR A 104 -7.60 -4.47 19.30
N GLN A 105 -8.34 -5.48 18.83
CA GLN A 105 -9.47 -5.25 17.93
C GLN A 105 -10.49 -4.28 18.52
N LYS A 106 -10.87 -4.45 19.80
CA LYS A 106 -11.79 -3.53 20.48
C LYS A 106 -11.21 -2.12 20.63
N LYS A 107 -9.92 -2.02 20.98
CA LYS A 107 -9.22 -0.73 21.10
C LYS A 107 -9.16 -0.02 19.74
N HIS A 108 -8.67 -0.71 18.72
CA HIS A 108 -8.47 -0.17 17.37
C HIS A 108 -9.77 0.17 16.68
N LYS A 109 -10.88 -0.50 16.98
CA LYS A 109 -12.20 -0.11 16.50
C LYS A 109 -12.51 1.35 16.78
N LYS A 110 -12.31 1.79 18.02
CA LYS A 110 -12.53 3.19 18.42
C LYS A 110 -11.57 4.13 17.70
N GLU A 111 -10.30 3.76 17.63
CA GLU A 111 -9.28 4.57 16.98
C GLU A 111 -9.50 4.70 15.48
N ILE A 112 -9.96 3.64 14.80
CA ILE A 112 -10.34 3.68 13.39
C ILE A 112 -11.51 4.65 13.18
N GLU A 113 -12.52 4.60 14.03
CA GLU A 113 -13.65 5.54 13.96
C GLU A 113 -13.19 6.99 14.18
N ASP A 114 -12.32 7.23 15.16
CA ASP A 114 -11.75 8.54 15.45
C ASP A 114 -10.87 9.04 14.29
N ILE A 115 -10.05 8.17 13.70
CA ILE A 115 -9.21 8.50 12.54
C ILE A 115 -10.08 8.86 11.34
N ILE A 116 -11.08 8.03 11.03
CA ILE A 116 -11.98 8.26 9.89
C ILE A 116 -12.79 9.54 10.09
N SER A 117 -13.28 9.80 11.30
CA SER A 117 -14.07 11.01 11.59
C SER A 117 -13.24 12.28 11.45
N ASN A 118 -11.99 12.27 11.91
CA ASN A 118 -11.15 13.48 11.95
C ASN A 118 -10.37 13.71 10.66
N TYR A 119 -9.97 12.64 9.96
CA TYR A 119 -9.05 12.72 8.82
C TYR A 119 -9.60 12.08 7.54
N GLY A 120 -10.70 11.33 7.60
CA GLY A 120 -11.14 10.47 6.51
C GLY A 120 -10.28 9.20 6.38
N TYR A 121 -10.29 8.58 5.21
CA TYR A 121 -9.47 7.37 4.97
C TYR A 121 -7.98 7.74 4.93
N PRO A 122 -7.13 7.19 5.83
CA PRO A 122 -5.74 7.61 5.99
C PRO A 122 -4.86 7.03 4.88
N ASN A 123 -4.90 7.69 3.71
CA ASN A 123 -4.15 7.30 2.53
C ASN A 123 -2.76 7.96 2.44
N TYR A 124 -2.02 7.66 1.38
CA TYR A 124 -0.67 8.17 1.16
C TYR A 124 -0.56 9.70 1.14
N GLN A 125 -1.63 10.42 0.80
CA GLN A 125 -1.66 11.89 0.82
C GLN A 125 -1.77 12.46 2.24
N ILE A 126 -2.35 11.70 3.17
CA ILE A 126 -2.54 12.11 4.57
C ILE A 126 -1.38 11.63 5.43
N ILE A 127 -0.98 10.37 5.31
CA ILE A 127 0.00 9.74 6.22
C ILE A 127 1.33 9.42 5.56
N GLY A 128 1.50 9.77 4.28
CA GLY A 128 2.69 9.44 3.49
C GLY A 128 2.62 8.06 2.84
N SER A 129 3.41 7.84 1.80
CA SER A 129 3.52 6.53 1.14
C SER A 129 4.06 5.47 2.09
N SER A 130 3.82 4.20 1.75
CA SER A 130 4.43 3.07 2.48
C SER A 130 5.96 3.11 2.42
N GLY A 131 6.54 3.66 1.35
CA GLY A 131 7.99 3.81 1.17
C GLY A 131 8.60 5.09 1.75
N TYR A 132 7.82 5.96 2.40
CA TYR A 132 8.35 7.17 3.03
C TYR A 132 9.15 6.82 4.30
N SER A 133 10.38 7.32 4.38
CA SER A 133 11.23 7.25 5.58
C SER A 133 11.35 8.65 6.17
N ASP A 134 10.94 8.81 7.43
CA ASP A 134 11.14 10.05 8.18
C ASP A 134 12.62 10.15 8.57
N PRO A 135 13.36 11.17 8.11
CA PRO A 135 14.77 11.35 8.48
C PRO A 135 14.97 11.54 10.00
N SER A 136 13.93 11.98 10.71
CA SER A 136 13.96 12.21 12.16
C SER A 136 13.54 10.98 12.99
N ASN A 137 13.02 9.93 12.33
CA ASN A 137 12.60 8.71 13.02
C ASN A 137 13.01 7.44 12.22
N PRO A 138 14.06 6.74 12.66
CA PRO A 138 14.64 5.63 11.90
C PRO A 138 13.81 4.33 11.93
N THR A 139 12.70 4.25 12.68
CA THR A 139 11.81 3.09 12.62
C THR A 139 11.03 3.08 11.30
N GLN A 140 11.67 2.50 10.29
CA GLN A 140 11.13 2.25 8.97
C GLN A 140 10.14 1.08 9.02
N MET A 141 8.88 1.37 9.33
CA MET A 141 7.80 0.40 9.10
C MET A 141 6.92 0.88 7.94
N PRO A 142 6.68 0.03 6.92
CA PRO A 142 5.67 0.32 5.93
C PRO A 142 4.32 0.43 6.62
N ILE A 143 3.49 1.37 6.18
CA ILE A 143 2.20 1.62 6.81
C ILE A 143 1.11 1.03 5.97
N ILE A 144 0.36 0.11 6.58
CA ILE A 144 -0.73 -0.60 5.93
C ILE A 144 -1.97 -0.50 6.84
N PHE A 145 -2.62 0.66 6.82
CA PHE A 145 -3.85 0.89 7.61
C PHE A 145 -4.92 -0.17 7.32
N THR A 146 -5.00 -0.62 6.06
CA THR A 146 -5.92 -1.66 5.58
C THR A 146 -5.81 -2.96 6.36
N THR A 147 -4.61 -3.37 6.79
CA THR A 147 -4.42 -4.61 7.55
C THR A 147 -5.16 -4.54 8.89
N ILE A 148 -4.96 -3.46 9.64
CA ILE A 148 -5.63 -3.24 10.93
C ILE A 148 -7.14 -3.12 10.72
N PHE A 149 -7.54 -2.49 9.60
CA PHE A 149 -8.94 -2.31 9.27
C PHE A 149 -9.63 -3.64 8.90
N LEU A 150 -8.99 -4.49 8.10
CA LEU A 150 -9.45 -5.83 7.72
C LEU A 150 -9.73 -6.73 8.92
N HIS A 151 -9.02 -6.51 10.03
CA HIS A 151 -9.19 -7.27 11.27
C HIS A 151 -10.38 -6.82 12.14
N GLN A 152 -11.12 -5.78 11.73
CA GLN A 152 -12.32 -5.34 12.42
C GLN A 152 -13.51 -6.24 12.13
N ASP A 153 -14.54 -6.12 12.98
CA ASP A 153 -15.80 -6.83 12.77
C ASP A 153 -16.54 -6.35 11.51
N ASN A 154 -17.36 -7.23 10.94
CA ASN A 154 -18.06 -6.98 9.69
C ASN A 154 -19.05 -5.80 9.76
N LYS A 155 -19.57 -5.46 10.96
CA LYS A 155 -20.42 -4.28 11.12
C LYS A 155 -19.63 -3.01 10.82
N ILE A 156 -18.38 -2.93 11.29
CA ILE A 156 -17.47 -1.82 11.01
C ILE A 156 -17.05 -1.78 9.55
N LEU A 157 -16.65 -2.92 8.98
CA LEU A 157 -16.30 -3.00 7.56
C LEU A 157 -17.46 -2.54 6.66
N LYS A 158 -18.67 -3.06 6.90
CA LYS A 158 -19.87 -2.73 6.14
C LYS A 158 -20.28 -1.25 6.27
N LYS A 159 -20.15 -0.67 7.46
CA LYS A 159 -20.43 0.76 7.72
C LYS A 159 -19.57 1.66 6.84
N HIS A 160 -18.31 1.32 6.64
CA HIS A 160 -17.33 2.16 5.96
C HIS A 160 -17.09 1.81 4.50
N LEU A 161 -17.61 0.67 4.00
CA LEU A 161 -17.48 0.25 2.61
C LEU A 161 -17.93 1.32 1.58
N PRO A 162 -19.05 2.05 1.77
CA PRO A 162 -19.43 3.12 0.83
C PRO A 162 -18.40 4.26 0.78
N MET A 163 -17.84 4.63 1.94
CA MET A 163 -16.78 5.64 2.02
C MET A 163 -15.51 5.19 1.30
N LEU A 164 -15.13 3.91 1.41
CA LEU A 164 -13.98 3.35 0.67
C LEU A 164 -14.21 3.43 -0.83
N LEU A 165 -15.41 3.06 -1.32
CA LEU A 165 -15.76 3.13 -2.73
C LEU A 165 -15.68 4.57 -3.27
N GLU A 166 -16.20 5.54 -2.51
CA GLU A 166 -16.14 6.96 -2.90
C GLU A 166 -14.70 7.49 -2.89
N ASN A 167 -13.85 7.05 -1.96
CA ASN A 167 -12.43 7.39 -1.97
C ASN A 167 -11.70 6.72 -3.13
N LEU A 168 -12.02 5.47 -3.47
CA LEU A 168 -11.46 4.76 -4.63
C LEU A 168 -11.72 5.54 -5.92
N LYS A 169 -12.98 5.95 -6.16
CA LYS A 169 -13.36 6.77 -7.32
C LYS A 169 -12.60 8.11 -7.39
N LYS A 170 -12.19 8.65 -6.24
CA LYS A 170 -11.43 9.90 -6.12
C LYS A 170 -9.91 9.70 -6.12
N GLY A 171 -9.41 8.47 -6.31
CA GLY A 171 -7.99 8.14 -6.23
C GLY A 171 -7.38 8.24 -4.82
N LYS A 172 -8.23 8.22 -3.79
CA LYS A 172 -7.88 8.36 -2.36
C LYS A 172 -7.89 7.04 -1.60
N CYS A 173 -8.27 5.94 -2.23
CA CYS A 173 -8.20 4.58 -1.69
C CYS A 173 -7.67 3.68 -2.81
N SER A 174 -6.76 2.76 -2.49
CA SER A 174 -6.23 1.87 -3.52
C SER A 174 -7.28 0.82 -3.92
N PRO A 175 -7.27 0.34 -5.17
CA PRO A 175 -8.13 -0.77 -5.59
C PRO A 175 -7.96 -2.01 -4.70
N ASP A 176 -6.72 -2.30 -4.30
CA ASP A 176 -6.36 -3.41 -3.40
C ASP A 176 -7.03 -3.30 -2.03
N ASP A 177 -7.02 -2.10 -1.43
CA ASP A 177 -7.64 -1.86 -0.12
C ASP A 177 -9.15 -2.09 -0.16
N TYR A 178 -9.82 -1.47 -1.14
CA TYR A 178 -11.27 -1.61 -1.29
C TYR A 178 -11.67 -3.06 -1.56
N ALA A 179 -10.98 -3.70 -2.51
CA ALA A 179 -11.26 -5.07 -2.90
C ALA A 179 -11.08 -6.05 -1.73
N SER A 180 -10.01 -5.88 -0.95
CA SER A 180 -9.73 -6.77 0.19
C SER A 180 -10.81 -6.67 1.26
N ILE A 181 -11.27 -5.45 1.56
CA ILE A 181 -12.36 -5.23 2.53
C ILE A 181 -13.68 -5.82 1.99
N PHE A 182 -13.96 -5.66 0.70
CA PHE A 182 -15.14 -6.20 0.05
C PHE A 182 -15.15 -7.73 0.07
N ASP A 183 -14.07 -8.37 -0.37
CA ASP A 183 -13.96 -9.82 -0.42
C ASP A 183 -13.96 -10.44 0.98
N ARG A 184 -13.37 -9.77 1.98
CA ARG A 184 -13.45 -10.19 3.39
C ARG A 184 -14.90 -10.19 3.91
N LEU A 185 -15.70 -9.18 3.57
CA LEU A 185 -17.13 -9.13 3.90
C LEU A 185 -17.93 -10.26 3.25
N MET A 186 -17.50 -10.75 2.09
CA MET A 186 -18.18 -11.83 1.37
C MET A 186 -18.10 -13.18 2.10
N TRP A 187 -17.05 -13.42 2.90
CA TRP A 187 -16.85 -14.70 3.59
C TRP A 187 -17.93 -15.00 4.65
N GLU A 188 -18.51 -14.00 5.30
CA GLU A 188 -19.61 -14.23 6.25
C GLU A 188 -20.98 -14.27 5.57
N THR A 189 -21.12 -13.62 4.42
CA THR A 189 -22.42 -13.53 3.73
C THR A 189 -22.66 -14.72 2.80
N ARG A 190 -21.63 -15.52 2.52
CA ARG A 190 -21.70 -16.66 1.60
C ARG A 190 -21.13 -17.93 2.20
N LYS A 191 -21.86 -19.04 2.02
CA LYS A 191 -21.42 -20.38 2.44
C LYS A 191 -20.19 -20.89 1.68
N ASP A 192 -20.00 -20.42 0.45
CA ASP A 192 -18.89 -20.84 -0.42
C ASP A 192 -17.64 -19.96 -0.27
N SER A 193 -17.71 -18.88 0.52
CA SER A 193 -16.66 -17.88 0.72
C SER A 193 -16.02 -17.37 -0.57
N LYS A 194 -16.75 -17.44 -1.69
CA LYS A 194 -16.23 -17.02 -2.99
C LYS A 194 -16.10 -15.51 -3.07
N GLN A 195 -15.03 -15.07 -3.70
CA GLN A 195 -14.62 -13.68 -3.79
C GLN A 195 -15.10 -13.02 -5.08
N LEU A 196 -15.35 -11.72 -5.04
CA LEU A 196 -15.68 -10.96 -6.24
C LEU A 196 -14.41 -10.52 -6.97
N TYR A 197 -13.42 -10.02 -6.24
CA TYR A 197 -12.18 -9.46 -6.81
C TYR A 197 -10.99 -10.41 -6.72
N GLY A 198 -11.06 -11.44 -5.88
CA GLY A 198 -10.04 -12.48 -5.77
C GLY A 198 -8.78 -11.96 -5.06
N THR A 199 -8.93 -11.27 -3.93
CA THR A 199 -7.78 -10.69 -3.20
C THR A 199 -7.04 -11.70 -2.33
N PHE A 200 -7.69 -12.80 -1.94
CA PHE A 200 -7.14 -13.82 -1.05
C PHE A 200 -6.93 -15.15 -1.79
N PRO A 201 -5.70 -15.67 -1.94
CA PRO A 201 -5.41 -16.85 -2.76
C PRO A 201 -6.18 -18.12 -2.36
N ASP A 202 -6.44 -18.30 -1.06
CA ASP A 202 -7.05 -19.53 -0.52
C ASP A 202 -8.57 -19.65 -0.77
N HIS A 203 -9.16 -18.65 -1.44
CA HIS A 203 -10.59 -18.58 -1.66
C HIS A 203 -10.92 -18.54 -3.16
N GLY A 204 -11.88 -19.34 -3.60
CA GLY A 204 -12.32 -19.38 -5.00
C GLY A 204 -12.94 -18.05 -5.46
N ASN A 205 -12.98 -17.84 -6.77
CA ASN A 205 -13.63 -16.66 -7.39
C ASN A 205 -15.11 -16.95 -7.69
N LEU A 206 -15.97 -15.94 -7.51
CA LEU A 206 -17.40 -16.02 -7.79
C LEU A 206 -17.68 -16.13 -9.29
N HIS A 207 -16.89 -15.41 -10.11
CA HIS A 207 -16.97 -15.40 -11.57
C HIS A 207 -15.58 -15.61 -12.17
N PRO A 208 -15.00 -16.82 -12.10
CA PRO A 208 -13.65 -17.10 -12.60
C PRO A 208 -13.46 -16.67 -14.06
N GLU A 209 -14.48 -16.86 -14.91
CA GLU A 209 -14.46 -16.52 -16.32
C GLU A 209 -14.56 -15.01 -16.62
N LYS A 210 -14.94 -14.19 -15.62
CA LYS A 210 -15.03 -12.72 -15.75
C LYS A 210 -14.10 -11.96 -14.80
N ILE A 211 -13.25 -12.67 -14.06
CA ILE A 211 -12.47 -12.10 -12.95
C ILE A 211 -11.63 -10.89 -13.39
N ASP A 212 -10.99 -10.97 -14.56
CA ASP A 212 -10.18 -9.86 -15.08
C ASP A 212 -11.02 -8.62 -15.43
N SER A 213 -12.23 -8.82 -15.99
CA SER A 213 -13.13 -7.70 -16.28
C SER A 213 -13.65 -7.04 -15.01
N ILE A 214 -13.91 -7.83 -13.97
CA ILE A 214 -14.37 -7.35 -12.65
C ILE A 214 -13.23 -6.60 -11.95
N ARG A 215 -12.02 -7.17 -11.92
CA ARG A 215 -10.84 -6.50 -11.35
C ARG A 215 -10.55 -5.19 -12.07
N LYS A 216 -10.62 -5.18 -13.40
CA LYS A 216 -10.44 -3.98 -14.21
C LYS A 216 -11.45 -2.87 -13.87
N SER A 217 -12.68 -3.19 -13.47
CA SER A 217 -13.71 -2.17 -13.19
C SER A 217 -13.38 -1.30 -11.98
N ILE A 218 -12.47 -1.74 -11.11
CA ILE A 218 -11.97 -0.96 -9.98
C ILE A 218 -10.49 -0.59 -10.09
N GLY A 219 -9.83 -0.91 -11.21
CA GLY A 219 -8.42 -0.59 -11.45
C GLY A 219 -7.43 -1.61 -10.86
N LEU A 220 -7.85 -2.83 -10.52
CA LEU A 220 -6.93 -3.91 -10.19
C LEU A 220 -6.26 -4.48 -11.46
N PRO A 221 -5.02 -5.01 -11.35
CA PRO A 221 -4.39 -5.76 -12.43
C PRO A 221 -5.11 -7.09 -12.67
N ARG A 222 -4.74 -7.81 -13.74
CA ARG A 222 -5.27 -9.15 -14.02
C ARG A 222 -5.06 -10.10 -12.84
N PHE A 223 -5.96 -11.06 -12.67
CA PHE A 223 -5.84 -12.05 -11.62
C PHE A 223 -4.55 -12.87 -11.82
N GLY A 224 -3.76 -13.04 -10.75
CA GLY A 224 -2.47 -13.74 -10.81
C GLY A 224 -1.32 -12.93 -11.42
N TYR A 225 -1.52 -11.65 -11.76
CA TYR A 225 -0.45 -10.79 -12.29
C TYR A 225 0.74 -10.70 -11.32
N GLU A 226 0.49 -10.55 -10.03
CA GLU A 226 1.54 -10.44 -9.01
C GLU A 226 2.37 -11.72 -8.92
N THR A 227 1.72 -12.88 -8.94
CA THR A 227 2.38 -14.20 -8.96
C THR A 227 3.19 -14.38 -10.25
N TRP A 228 2.62 -14.06 -11.40
CA TRP A 228 3.34 -14.10 -12.68
C TRP A 228 4.55 -13.17 -12.68
N ALA A 229 4.39 -11.93 -12.19
CA ALA A 229 5.45 -10.93 -12.13
C ALA A 229 6.57 -11.40 -11.19
N PHE A 230 6.22 -11.97 -10.03
CA PHE A 230 7.17 -12.54 -9.09
C PHE A 230 7.94 -13.72 -9.70
N ASN A 231 7.25 -14.68 -10.31
CA ASN A 231 7.91 -15.86 -10.91
C ASN A 231 8.79 -15.47 -12.10
N THR A 232 8.37 -14.48 -12.89
CA THR A 232 9.19 -13.94 -13.99
C THR A 232 10.44 -13.26 -13.46
N ALA A 233 10.31 -12.53 -12.35
CA ALA A 233 11.39 -11.85 -11.67
C ALA A 233 12.38 -12.81 -10.97
N PHE A 234 11.86 -13.91 -10.42
CA PHE A 234 12.59 -14.84 -9.56
C PHE A 234 12.33 -16.30 -9.96
N PRO A 235 12.70 -16.71 -11.19
CA PRO A 235 12.35 -18.03 -11.71
C PRO A 235 12.95 -19.18 -10.87
N ASN A 236 14.07 -18.95 -10.18
CA ASN A 236 14.73 -19.97 -9.38
C ASN A 236 14.17 -20.12 -7.95
N ILE A 237 13.21 -19.26 -7.56
CA ILE A 237 12.57 -19.30 -6.23
C ILE A 237 11.20 -20.00 -6.32
N SER A 238 10.53 -19.94 -7.47
CA SER A 238 9.16 -20.46 -7.62
C SER A 238 9.05 -21.99 -7.59
N ASP A 239 10.14 -22.72 -7.83
CA ASP A 239 10.13 -24.19 -7.96
C ASP A 239 10.27 -24.95 -6.62
N LYS A 240 10.21 -24.25 -5.48
CA LYS A 240 10.47 -24.85 -4.15
C LYS A 240 9.26 -25.02 -3.23
N ASN A 241 8.04 -24.82 -3.71
CA ASN A 241 6.82 -25.06 -2.93
C ASN A 241 5.90 -26.09 -3.58
#